data_AF-W0SF88-F1
#
_entry.id   AF-W0SF88-F1
#
_cell.length_a   1.000
_cell.length_b   1.000
_cell.length_c   1.000
_cell.angle_alpha   90.00
_cell.angle_beta   90.00
_cell.angle_gamma   90.00
#
_symmetry.space_group_name_H-M   'P 1'
#
loop_
_entity.id
_entity.type
_entity.pdbx_description
1 polymer ?
#
loop_
_entity_poly.entity_id
_entity_poly.type
_entity_poly.pdbx_seq_one_letter_code
_entity_poly.pdbx_strand_id
1 'polypeptide(L)'
;MHADECYRKIAEEIDSGQQDPALWTWALAGSGGDTDKTKALYIRRRFAALTAGTQPPVQNSELDRLRGELRRQLALQRKQSLYSVLGVPADSSDAAITEAIGRLTASGAALDAETRYAIDALGHAATREEFDRRLMEQLSSRKAAIAVPLAAARPEAAPAATNALKIAAAVTLVLGLGYLGLGYSKDKTERELRLKEAQLREAQVQRAAEIADRIVDTQQTVIEASAAAQERNAEARERALMESRMREDKYRLDNAYRQEQQAAQAEQRRQQMEQSRLQAETRRKDAEAAAAMRTVRQQAIQDAIARGNHNEAQRLRAQQY
;
A
#
# COMPACT_ATOMS: atom_id res chain seq x y z
N MET A 1 13.87 13.28 7.15
CA MET A 1 15.15 12.54 7.20
C MET A 1 15.38 11.95 5.81
N HIS A 2 16.50 12.26 5.17
CA HIS A 2 16.78 11.75 3.82
C HIS A 2 17.17 10.27 3.88
N ALA A 3 16.85 9.50 2.82
CA ALA A 3 17.11 8.06 2.79
C ALA A 3 18.59 7.72 3.06
N ASP A 4 19.50 8.55 2.57
CA ASP A 4 20.96 8.39 2.76
C ASP A 4 21.38 8.53 4.23
N GLU A 5 20.73 9.41 4.99
CA GLU A 5 20.98 9.58 6.43
C GLU A 5 20.49 8.37 7.23
N CYS A 6 19.36 7.77 6.81
CA CYS A 6 18.85 6.54 7.40
C CYS A 6 19.81 5.38 7.17
N TYR A 7 20.27 5.18 5.93
CA TYR A 7 21.20 4.09 5.62
C TYR A 7 22.55 4.27 6.32
N ARG A 8 23.09 5.48 6.38
CA ARG A 8 24.33 5.76 7.12
C ARG A 8 24.21 5.41 8.60
N LYS A 9 23.10 5.81 9.24
CA LYS A 9 22.84 5.50 10.65
C LYS A 9 22.72 3.99 10.89
N ILE A 10 22.04 3.26 10.01
CA ILE A 10 21.89 1.80 10.12
C ILE A 10 23.24 1.11 9.95
N ALA A 11 24.08 1.58 9.02
CA ALA A 11 25.42 1.04 8.84
C ALA A 11 26.27 1.22 10.11
N GLU A 12 26.25 2.42 10.71
CA GLU A 12 26.93 2.70 11.98
C GLU A 12 26.43 1.83 13.13
N GLU A 13 25.12 1.58 13.25
CA GLU A 13 24.55 0.66 14.25
C GLU A 13 25.07 -0.78 14.07
N ILE A 14 25.17 -1.24 12.81
CA ILE A 14 25.66 -2.59 12.50
C ILE A 14 27.15 -2.71 12.83
N ASP A 15 27.96 -1.75 12.41
CA ASP A 15 29.42 -1.77 12.57
C ASP A 15 29.85 -1.58 14.04
N SER A 16 29.11 -0.77 14.80
CA SER A 16 29.36 -0.56 16.24
C SER A 16 28.81 -1.67 17.13
N GLY A 17 28.04 -2.61 16.58
CA GLY A 17 27.36 -3.66 17.35
C GLY A 17 26.21 -3.13 18.24
N GLN A 18 25.79 -1.88 18.08
CA GLN A 18 24.66 -1.28 18.79
C GLN A 18 23.32 -1.54 18.08
N GLN A 19 23.16 -2.76 17.58
CA GLN A 19 21.93 -3.18 16.91
C GLN A 19 20.82 -3.35 17.93
N ASP A 20 19.58 -3.04 17.56
CA ASP A 20 18.41 -3.34 18.40
C ASP A 20 18.30 -4.87 18.58
N PRO A 21 18.47 -5.41 19.81
CA PRO A 21 18.52 -6.84 20.04
C PRO A 21 17.23 -7.57 19.63
N ALA A 22 16.08 -6.92 19.78
CA ALA A 22 14.78 -7.52 19.44
C ALA A 22 14.62 -7.63 17.92
N LEU A 23 14.98 -6.58 17.18
CA LEU A 23 14.95 -6.58 15.71
C LEU A 23 15.98 -7.55 15.13
N TRP A 24 17.18 -7.60 15.71
CA TRP A 24 18.24 -8.50 15.27
C TRP A 24 17.86 -9.96 15.48
N THR A 25 17.34 -10.31 16.65
CA THR A 25 16.89 -11.68 16.97
C THR A 25 15.77 -12.12 16.03
N TRP A 26 14.83 -11.23 15.73
CA TRP A 26 13.77 -11.52 14.76
C TRP A 26 14.34 -11.73 13.35
N ALA A 27 15.26 -10.87 12.91
CA ALA A 27 15.88 -10.99 11.60
C ALA A 27 16.69 -12.29 11.48
N LEU A 28 17.35 -12.72 12.56
CA LEU A 28 18.11 -13.96 12.64
C LEU A 28 17.21 -15.19 12.57
N ALA A 29 16.05 -15.15 13.24
CA ALA A 29 15.04 -16.20 13.14
C ALA A 29 14.46 -16.32 11.73
N GLY A 30 14.19 -15.18 11.08
CA GLY A 30 13.65 -15.13 9.72
C GLY A 30 14.64 -15.50 8.61
N SER A 31 15.94 -15.38 8.87
CA SER A 31 17.00 -15.71 7.91
C SER A 31 17.49 -17.16 7.99
N GLY A 32 17.04 -17.93 9.00
CA GLY A 32 17.54 -19.27 9.26
C GLY A 32 18.99 -19.30 9.73
N GLY A 33 19.48 -18.24 10.38
CA GLY A 33 20.86 -18.13 10.88
C GLY A 33 21.88 -17.62 9.85
N ASP A 34 21.46 -17.31 8.62
CA ASP A 34 22.31 -16.71 7.59
C ASP A 34 22.60 -15.25 7.93
N THR A 35 23.87 -14.92 8.17
CA THR A 35 24.30 -13.60 8.63
C THR A 35 24.02 -12.49 7.62
N ASP A 36 24.16 -12.75 6.33
CA ASP A 36 23.99 -11.73 5.30
C ASP A 36 22.51 -11.44 5.05
N LYS A 37 21.67 -12.48 5.07
CA LYS A 37 20.21 -12.31 5.05
C LYS A 37 19.68 -11.64 6.31
N THR A 38 20.26 -11.95 7.48
CA THR A 38 19.92 -11.28 8.75
C THR A 38 20.18 -9.78 8.65
N LYS A 39 21.36 -9.38 8.15
CA LYS A 39 21.69 -7.96 7.93
C LYS A 39 20.72 -7.29 6.96
N ALA A 40 20.41 -7.93 5.83
CA ALA A 40 19.47 -7.37 4.86
C ALA A 40 18.05 -7.17 5.45
N LEU A 41 17.55 -8.15 6.21
CA LEU A 41 16.26 -8.06 6.89
C LEU A 41 16.26 -6.98 7.99
N TYR A 42 17.35 -6.89 8.76
CA TYR A 42 17.54 -5.86 9.77
C TYR A 42 17.53 -4.46 9.13
N ILE A 43 18.33 -4.24 8.08
CA ILE A 43 18.38 -2.97 7.36
C ILE A 43 17.00 -2.58 6.85
N ARG A 44 16.28 -3.49 6.19
CA ARG A 44 14.95 -3.22 5.65
C ARG A 44 13.96 -2.79 6.73
N ARG A 45 13.92 -3.49 7.87
CA ARG A 45 13.01 -3.16 8.97
C ARG A 45 13.44 -1.93 9.76
N ARG A 46 14.74 -1.75 10.00
CA ARG A 46 15.27 -0.58 10.69
C ARG A 46 15.08 0.69 9.85
N PHE A 47 15.28 0.59 8.54
CA PHE A 47 14.95 1.65 7.60
C PHE A 47 13.46 1.96 7.64
N ALA A 48 12.60 0.94 7.54
CA ALA A 48 11.16 1.12 7.69
C ALA A 48 10.82 1.83 9.01
N ALA A 49 11.38 1.42 10.16
CA ALA A 49 11.15 2.06 11.46
C ALA A 49 11.63 3.53 11.51
N LEU A 50 12.81 3.83 10.97
CA LEU A 50 13.34 5.20 10.91
C LEU A 50 12.52 6.10 9.97
N THR A 51 11.98 5.53 8.89
CA THR A 51 11.08 6.24 7.97
C THR A 51 9.63 6.27 8.48
N ALA A 52 9.22 5.31 9.30
CA ALA A 52 7.87 5.13 9.83
C ALA A 52 7.58 5.93 11.10
N GLY A 53 8.48 6.85 11.49
CA GLY A 53 8.07 8.07 12.22
C GLY A 53 6.98 8.89 11.50
N THR A 54 6.49 8.43 10.34
CA THR A 54 5.39 8.98 9.55
C THR A 54 4.38 7.91 9.04
N GLN A 55 4.32 6.68 9.62
CA GLN A 55 3.32 5.59 9.44
C GLN A 55 3.00 5.07 8.00
N PRO A 56 2.31 3.90 7.76
CA PRO A 56 1.50 3.03 8.65
C PRO A 56 2.12 1.64 8.98
N PRO A 57 1.45 0.84 9.87
CA PRO A 57 2.04 -0.30 10.59
C PRO A 57 2.09 -1.61 9.81
N VAL A 58 2.93 -2.52 10.32
CA VAL A 58 3.13 -3.91 9.90
C VAL A 58 1.77 -4.63 9.81
N GLN A 59 1.43 -5.11 8.61
CA GLN A 59 0.27 -5.96 8.36
C GLN A 59 0.40 -7.27 9.15
N ASN A 60 -0.37 -7.40 10.23
CA ASN A 60 -0.54 -8.66 10.94
C ASN A 60 -1.60 -9.48 10.19
N SER A 61 -1.15 -10.28 9.22
CA SER A 61 -2.03 -11.07 8.34
C SER A 61 -3.10 -11.92 9.05
N GLU A 62 -2.84 -12.38 10.29
CA GLU A 62 -3.83 -13.10 11.10
C GLU A 62 -4.92 -12.19 11.66
N LEU A 63 -4.57 -10.99 12.10
CA LEU A 63 -5.52 -9.97 12.56
C LEU A 63 -6.39 -9.47 11.40
N ASP A 64 -5.80 -9.26 10.23
CA ASP A 64 -6.54 -8.86 9.03
C ASP A 64 -7.54 -9.96 8.61
N ARG A 65 -7.15 -11.22 8.73
CA ARG A 65 -8.04 -12.36 8.49
C ARG A 65 -9.18 -12.41 9.51
N LEU A 66 -8.89 -12.24 10.80
CA LEU A 66 -9.90 -12.24 11.86
C LEU A 66 -10.91 -11.10 11.66
N ARG A 67 -10.43 -9.89 11.34
CA ARG A 67 -11.27 -8.72 11.06
C ARG A 67 -12.14 -8.93 9.80
N GLY A 68 -11.59 -9.56 8.77
CA GLY A 68 -12.35 -9.95 7.57
C GLY A 68 -13.43 -11.01 7.82
N GLU A 69 -13.22 -11.92 8.77
CA GLU A 69 -14.25 -12.88 9.21
C GLU A 69 -15.32 -12.22 10.08
N LEU A 70 -14.91 -11.32 10.99
CA LEU A 70 -15.82 -10.57 11.86
C LEU A 70 -16.75 -9.66 11.05
N ARG A 71 -16.24 -8.97 10.01
CA ARG A 71 -17.07 -8.21 9.07
C ARG A 71 -18.13 -9.08 8.40
N ARG A 72 -17.76 -10.28 7.93
CA ARG A 72 -18.70 -11.21 7.29
C ARG A 72 -19.78 -11.67 8.27
N GLN A 73 -19.42 -11.99 9.51
CA GLN A 73 -20.40 -12.43 10.53
C GLN A 73 -21.33 -11.30 10.98
N LEU A 74 -20.82 -10.08 11.16
CA LEU A 74 -21.65 -8.92 11.49
C LEU A 74 -22.63 -8.56 10.38
N ALA A 75 -22.19 -8.63 9.12
CA ALA A 75 -23.07 -8.41 7.97
C ALA A 75 -24.20 -9.45 7.89
N LEU A 76 -23.90 -10.72 8.17
CA LEU A 76 -24.89 -11.80 8.20
C LEU A 76 -25.90 -11.66 9.34
N GLN A 77 -25.48 -11.17 10.50
CA GLN A 77 -26.34 -11.06 11.69
C GLN A 77 -27.05 -9.71 11.83
N ARG A 78 -26.77 -8.72 10.96
CA ARG A 78 -27.31 -7.34 11.02
C ARG A 78 -27.24 -6.71 12.42
N LYS A 79 -26.20 -7.01 13.19
CA LYS A 79 -26.05 -6.48 14.55
C LYS A 79 -25.34 -5.13 14.54
N GLN A 80 -25.84 -4.20 15.35
CA GLN A 80 -25.12 -2.99 15.70
C GLN A 80 -23.92 -3.38 16.58
N SER A 81 -22.73 -2.95 16.16
CA SER A 81 -21.47 -3.14 16.89
C SER A 81 -20.81 -1.77 17.12
N LEU A 82 -19.77 -1.70 17.95
CA LEU A 82 -19.03 -0.44 18.18
C LEU A 82 -18.47 0.16 16.87
N TYR A 83 -18.16 -0.70 15.89
CA TYR A 83 -17.80 -0.31 14.53
C TYR A 83 -18.90 0.50 13.83
N SER A 84 -20.17 0.10 13.98
CA SER A 84 -21.30 0.88 13.43
C SER A 84 -21.52 2.21 14.15
N VAL A 85 -21.18 2.30 15.45
CA VAL A 85 -21.24 3.57 16.21
C VAL A 85 -20.21 4.56 15.67
N LEU A 86 -19.02 4.09 15.31
CA LEU A 86 -17.97 4.90 14.69
C LEU A 86 -18.16 5.09 13.17
N GLY A 87 -19.17 4.47 12.56
CA GLY A 87 -19.42 4.54 11.12
C GLY A 87 -18.34 3.89 10.25
N VAL A 88 -17.55 2.98 10.81
CA VAL A 88 -16.44 2.30 10.13
C VAL A 88 -16.71 0.80 10.06
N PRO A 89 -16.32 0.11 8.97
CA PRO A 89 -16.40 -1.34 8.92
C PRO A 89 -15.35 -1.99 9.84
N ALA A 90 -15.61 -3.22 10.29
CA ALA A 90 -14.73 -3.92 11.23
C ALA A 90 -13.32 -4.25 10.67
N ASP A 91 -13.17 -4.27 9.35
CA ASP A 91 -11.90 -4.46 8.64
C ASP A 91 -11.15 -3.15 8.36
N SER A 92 -11.66 -2.01 8.85
CA SER A 92 -10.95 -0.74 8.74
C SER A 92 -9.56 -0.82 9.36
N SER A 93 -8.58 -0.23 8.68
CA SER A 93 -7.23 -0.07 9.20
C SER A 93 -7.25 0.81 10.46
N ASP A 94 -6.24 0.67 11.32
CA ASP A 94 -6.15 1.48 12.53
C ASP A 94 -6.12 2.98 12.20
N ALA A 95 -5.45 3.37 11.10
CA ALA A 95 -5.46 4.75 10.60
C ALA A 95 -6.86 5.26 10.27
N ALA A 96 -7.70 4.44 9.63
CA ALA A 96 -9.07 4.82 9.29
C ALA A 96 -9.96 4.97 10.54
N ILE A 97 -9.71 4.17 11.59
CA ILE A 97 -10.39 4.31 12.88
C ILE A 97 -9.94 5.60 13.58
N THR A 98 -8.63 5.85 13.63
CA THR A 98 -8.09 7.09 14.22
C THR A 98 -8.65 8.33 13.51
N GLU A 99 -8.78 8.30 12.18
CA GLU A 99 -9.38 9.39 11.41
C GLU A 99 -10.88 9.56 11.72
N ALA A 100 -11.64 8.47 11.85
CA ALA A 100 -13.04 8.52 12.24
C ALA A 100 -13.24 9.09 13.65
N ILE A 101 -12.41 8.67 14.61
CA ILE A 101 -12.38 9.22 15.97
C ILE A 101 -12.02 10.70 15.94
N GLY A 102 -11.03 11.10 15.13
CA GLY A 102 -10.64 12.50 14.94
C GLY A 102 -11.80 13.37 14.42
N ARG A 103 -12.58 12.86 13.47
CA ARG A 103 -13.76 13.56 12.94
C ARG A 103 -14.87 13.72 13.99
N LEU A 104 -15.12 12.67 14.78
CA LEU A 104 -16.14 12.70 15.83
C LEU A 104 -15.76 13.66 16.96
N THR A 105 -14.49 13.64 17.38
CA THR A 105 -13.98 14.52 18.44
C THR A 105 -13.87 15.97 17.99
N ALA A 106 -13.48 16.23 16.74
CA ALA A 106 -13.40 17.57 16.16
C ALA A 106 -14.77 18.24 15.95
N SER A 107 -15.86 17.46 15.88
CA SER A 107 -17.21 18.01 15.70
C SER A 107 -17.69 18.88 16.87
N GLY A 108 -17.04 18.80 18.04
CA GLY A 108 -17.38 19.58 19.24
C GLY A 108 -18.75 19.25 19.83
N ALA A 109 -19.49 18.28 19.25
CA ALA A 109 -20.76 17.81 19.78
C ALA A 109 -20.53 16.98 21.06
N ALA A 110 -21.46 17.07 22.00
CA ALA A 110 -21.44 16.23 23.20
C ALA A 110 -21.53 14.76 22.79
N LEU A 111 -20.43 14.03 23.00
CA LEU A 111 -20.35 12.61 22.65
C LEU A 111 -21.23 11.80 23.60
N ASP A 112 -22.10 10.97 23.03
CA ASP A 112 -22.90 10.01 23.77
C ASP A 112 -22.00 8.99 24.49
N ALA A 113 -22.51 8.38 25.56
CA ALA A 113 -21.78 7.39 26.35
C ALA A 113 -21.31 6.20 25.50
N GLU A 114 -22.14 5.74 24.55
CA GLU A 114 -21.78 4.67 23.62
C GLU A 114 -20.64 5.08 22.68
N THR A 115 -20.64 6.32 22.20
CA THR A 115 -19.56 6.83 21.33
C THR A 115 -18.25 6.96 22.11
N ARG A 116 -18.29 7.45 23.35
CA ARG A 116 -17.11 7.50 24.23
C ARG A 116 -16.54 6.11 24.50
N TYR A 117 -17.40 5.14 24.77
CA TYR A 117 -16.98 3.76 24.96
C TYR A 117 -16.38 3.15 23.68
N ALA A 118 -16.98 3.43 22.51
CA ALA A 118 -16.43 2.97 21.23
C ALA A 118 -15.05 3.56 20.93
N ILE A 119 -14.84 4.84 21.25
CA ILE A 119 -13.54 5.51 21.12
C ILE A 119 -12.49 4.86 22.02
N ASP A 120 -12.83 4.55 23.27
CA ASP A 120 -11.90 3.94 24.22
C ASP A 120 -11.55 2.49 23.83
N ALA A 121 -12.58 1.70 23.48
CA ALA A 121 -12.43 0.30 23.12
C ALA A 121 -11.74 0.08 21.76
N LEU A 122 -11.95 0.96 20.77
CA LEU A 122 -11.40 0.80 19.41
C LEU A 122 -10.21 1.72 19.11
N GLY A 123 -9.95 2.72 19.95
CA GLY A 123 -8.91 3.73 19.73
C GLY A 123 -7.48 3.22 19.93
N HIS A 124 -7.30 2.13 20.69
CA HIS A 124 -6.00 1.51 20.91
C HIS A 124 -5.95 0.12 20.27
N ALA A 125 -4.82 -0.22 19.64
CA ALA A 125 -4.67 -1.49 18.93
C ALA A 125 -4.90 -2.72 19.83
N ALA A 126 -4.39 -2.67 21.07
CA ALA A 126 -4.52 -3.77 22.03
C ALA A 126 -5.97 -3.98 22.51
N THR A 127 -6.69 -2.90 22.88
CA THR A 127 -8.08 -2.99 23.33
C THR A 127 -9.02 -3.38 22.20
N ARG A 128 -8.74 -2.91 20.98
CA ARG A 128 -9.46 -3.30 19.77
C ARG A 128 -9.33 -4.80 19.50
N GLU A 129 -8.12 -5.35 19.58
CA GLU A 129 -7.89 -6.78 19.38
C GLU A 129 -8.63 -7.63 20.43
N GLU A 130 -8.59 -7.25 21.69
CA GLU A 130 -9.35 -7.93 22.75
C GLU A 130 -10.87 -7.88 22.50
N PHE A 131 -11.37 -6.72 22.07
CA PHE A 131 -12.77 -6.55 21.70
C PHE A 131 -13.16 -7.45 20.52
N ASP A 132 -12.34 -7.48 19.46
CA ASP A 132 -12.58 -8.31 18.28
C ASP A 132 -12.62 -9.81 18.63
N ARG A 133 -11.70 -10.27 19.49
CA ARG A 133 -11.68 -11.66 19.98
C ARG A 133 -12.94 -12.00 20.77
N ARG A 134 -13.34 -11.15 21.74
CA ARG A 134 -14.56 -11.36 22.54
C ARG A 134 -15.81 -11.33 21.67
N LEU A 135 -15.88 -10.45 20.69
CA LEU A 135 -17.01 -10.34 19.78
C LEU A 135 -17.14 -11.60 18.91
N MET A 136 -16.02 -12.12 18.36
CA MET A 136 -16.02 -13.41 17.65
C MET A 136 -16.45 -14.57 18.54
N GLU A 137 -16.01 -14.61 19.80
CA GLU A 137 -16.41 -15.64 20.76
C GLU A 137 -17.93 -15.60 21.05
N GLN A 138 -18.50 -14.41 21.20
CA GLN A 138 -19.95 -14.24 21.38
C GLN A 138 -20.76 -14.64 20.13
N LEU A 139 -20.24 -14.32 18.94
CA LEU A 139 -20.90 -14.66 17.68
C LEU A 139 -20.86 -16.16 17.40
N SER A 140 -19.76 -16.84 17.78
CA SER A 140 -19.59 -18.28 17.63
C SER A 140 -20.36 -19.10 18.66
N SER A 141 -20.34 -18.70 19.94
CA SER A 141 -21.05 -19.39 21.03
C SER A 141 -22.58 -19.37 20.87
N ARG A 142 -23.17 -18.30 20.33
CA ARG A 142 -24.63 -18.20 20.15
C ARG A 142 -25.19 -19.13 19.07
N LYS A 143 -24.36 -19.56 18.11
CA LYS A 143 -24.74 -20.52 17.07
C LYS A 143 -25.06 -21.91 17.65
N ALA A 144 -24.62 -22.21 18.88
CA ALA A 144 -24.90 -23.47 19.57
C ALA A 144 -26.25 -23.49 20.34
N ALA A 145 -26.90 -22.34 20.56
CA ALA A 145 -28.06 -22.25 21.44
C ALA A 145 -29.45 -22.32 20.74
N ILE A 146 -29.50 -22.47 19.41
CA ILE A 146 -30.76 -22.45 18.62
C ILE A 146 -31.13 -23.86 18.13
N ALA A 147 -30.94 -24.87 18.97
CA ALA A 147 -31.46 -26.21 18.74
C ALA A 147 -32.16 -26.70 20.01
N VAL A 148 -33.50 -26.60 20.04
CA VAL A 148 -34.52 -27.52 20.60
C VAL A 148 -35.82 -26.74 20.88
N PRO A 149 -36.97 -27.13 20.29
CA PRO A 149 -38.27 -26.56 20.61
C PRO A 149 -39.04 -27.36 21.69
N LEU A 150 -39.74 -26.56 22.49
CA LEU A 150 -40.93 -26.73 23.33
C LEU A 150 -41.90 -27.89 22.96
N ALA A 151 -42.32 -28.69 23.95
CA ALA A 151 -43.48 -29.59 23.86
C ALA A 151 -44.39 -29.40 25.09
N ALA A 152 -45.68 -29.14 24.83
CA ALA A 152 -46.70 -28.86 25.83
C ALA A 152 -47.63 -30.08 26.06
N ALA A 153 -47.87 -30.34 27.35
CA ALA A 153 -49.08 -30.81 28.06
C ALA A 153 -50.04 -31.88 27.48
N ARG A 154 -50.39 -32.87 28.33
CA ARG A 154 -51.77 -33.36 28.53
C ARG A 154 -51.94 -34.21 29.81
N PRO A 155 -53.01 -34.03 30.61
CA PRO A 155 -53.39 -34.96 31.68
C PRO A 155 -54.53 -35.92 31.26
N GLU A 156 -54.55 -37.09 31.90
CA GLU A 156 -55.54 -38.17 31.78
C GLU A 156 -56.82 -37.91 32.58
N ALA A 157 -57.93 -38.55 32.18
CA ALA A 157 -59.19 -38.61 32.93
C ALA A 157 -59.83 -40.01 32.81
N ALA A 158 -60.39 -40.52 33.92
CA ALA A 158 -61.47 -41.54 34.00
C ALA A 158 -62.02 -41.60 35.46
N PRO A 159 -63.14 -42.31 35.78
CA PRO A 159 -64.50 -41.78 35.67
C PRO A 159 -65.42 -42.09 36.89
N ALA A 160 -66.72 -41.81 36.72
CA ALA A 160 -67.92 -42.38 37.37
C ALA A 160 -68.64 -41.54 38.45
N ALA A 161 -69.91 -41.20 38.17
CA ALA A 161 -71.06 -41.68 38.94
C ALA A 161 -72.37 -41.07 38.40
N THR A 162 -73.31 -41.96 38.11
CA THR A 162 -74.60 -41.79 37.45
C THR A 162 -75.66 -41.30 38.43
N ASN A 163 -76.14 -40.07 38.24
CA ASN A 163 -77.50 -39.56 38.52
C ASN A 163 -77.59 -38.03 38.31
N ALA A 164 -76.46 -37.37 38.08
CA ALA A 164 -76.36 -35.98 37.59
C ALA A 164 -76.78 -35.80 36.12
N LEU A 165 -77.14 -36.87 35.39
CA LEU A 165 -77.17 -36.93 33.94
C LEU A 165 -78.19 -35.99 33.27
N LYS A 166 -79.30 -35.64 33.93
CA LYS A 166 -80.35 -34.78 33.34
C LYS A 166 -80.07 -33.28 33.50
N ILE A 167 -79.53 -32.86 34.65
CA ILE A 167 -79.07 -31.48 34.87
C ILE A 167 -77.73 -31.27 34.16
N ALA A 168 -76.85 -32.27 34.20
CA ALA A 168 -75.62 -32.27 33.43
C ALA A 168 -75.89 -32.17 31.93
N ALA A 169 -76.91 -32.84 31.36
CA ALA A 169 -77.25 -32.72 29.94
C ALA A 169 -77.71 -31.30 29.56
N ALA A 170 -78.56 -30.65 30.36
CA ALA A 170 -78.98 -29.27 30.10
C ALA A 170 -77.82 -28.27 30.27
N VAL A 171 -77.00 -28.43 31.32
CA VAL A 171 -75.82 -27.60 31.57
C VAL A 171 -74.71 -27.86 30.53
N THR A 172 -74.51 -29.09 30.05
CA THR A 172 -73.59 -29.39 28.93
C THR A 172 -74.12 -28.96 27.59
N LEU A 173 -75.43 -28.87 27.37
CA LEU A 173 -75.99 -28.35 26.12
C LEU A 173 -75.88 -26.82 26.07
N VAL A 174 -76.11 -26.14 27.20
CA VAL A 174 -75.85 -24.69 27.32
C VAL A 174 -74.35 -24.37 27.31
N LEU A 175 -73.52 -25.13 28.03
CA LEU A 175 -72.05 -25.02 27.94
C LEU A 175 -71.54 -25.41 26.56
N GLY A 176 -72.15 -26.39 25.90
CA GLY A 176 -71.78 -26.85 24.56
C GLY A 176 -72.12 -25.82 23.49
N LEU A 177 -73.29 -25.18 23.57
CA LEU A 177 -73.66 -24.04 22.73
C LEU A 177 -72.80 -22.81 23.03
N GLY A 178 -72.52 -22.53 24.30
CA GLY A 178 -71.59 -21.48 24.71
C GLY A 178 -70.17 -21.73 24.20
N TYR A 179 -69.71 -22.98 24.23
CA TYR A 179 -68.41 -23.41 23.72
C TYR A 179 -68.34 -23.38 22.19
N LEU A 180 -69.44 -23.72 21.49
CA LEU A 180 -69.56 -23.55 20.04
C LEU A 180 -69.58 -22.07 19.64
N GLY A 181 -70.28 -21.21 20.38
CA GLY A 181 -70.29 -19.76 20.16
C GLY A 181 -68.93 -19.11 20.42
N LEU A 182 -68.23 -19.54 21.48
CA LEU A 182 -66.85 -19.16 21.77
C LEU A 182 -65.86 -19.70 20.73
N GLY A 183 -66.08 -20.93 20.23
CA GLY A 183 -65.30 -21.50 19.14
C GLY A 183 -65.47 -20.69 17.85
N TYR A 184 -66.70 -20.29 17.52
CA TYR A 184 -67.00 -19.52 16.32
C TYR A 184 -66.44 -18.10 16.37
N SER A 185 -66.49 -17.45 17.54
CA SER A 185 -65.89 -16.12 17.71
C SER A 185 -64.36 -16.19 17.68
N LYS A 186 -63.76 -17.26 18.23
CA LYS A 186 -62.31 -17.51 18.16
C LYS A 186 -61.84 -17.85 16.75
N ASP A 187 -62.61 -18.61 15.99
CA ASP A 187 -62.33 -18.90 14.58
C ASP A 187 -62.47 -17.66 13.70
N LYS A 188 -63.44 -16.78 14.01
CA LYS A 188 -63.60 -15.52 13.28
C LYS A 188 -62.43 -14.57 13.55
N THR A 189 -62.01 -14.43 14.81
CA THR A 189 -60.85 -13.59 15.15
C THR A 189 -59.55 -14.19 14.61
N GLU A 190 -59.36 -15.51 14.63
CA GLU A 190 -58.21 -16.16 14.00
C GLU A 190 -58.18 -15.95 12.49
N ARG A 191 -59.32 -16.01 11.79
CA ARG A 191 -59.37 -15.74 10.34
C ARG A 191 -59.05 -14.29 10.02
N GLU A 192 -59.59 -13.33 10.77
CA GLU A 192 -59.26 -11.91 10.60
C GLU A 192 -57.79 -11.63 10.94
N LEU A 193 -57.23 -12.31 11.94
CA LEU A 193 -55.83 -12.19 12.33
C LEU A 193 -54.89 -12.78 11.26
N ARG A 194 -55.21 -13.96 10.71
CA ARG A 194 -54.46 -14.57 9.60
C ARG A 194 -54.52 -13.73 8.32
N LEU A 195 -55.66 -13.09 8.03
CA LEU A 195 -55.79 -12.14 6.91
C LEU A 195 -54.91 -10.90 7.12
N LYS A 196 -54.90 -10.34 8.33
CA LYS A 196 -54.02 -9.20 8.67
C LYS A 196 -52.53 -9.58 8.65
N GLU A 197 -52.18 -10.77 9.12
CA GLU A 197 -50.81 -11.28 9.05
C GLU A 197 -50.36 -11.52 7.60
N ALA A 198 -51.25 -12.04 6.75
CA ALA A 198 -50.96 -12.21 5.32
C ALA A 198 -50.73 -10.85 4.62
N GLN A 199 -51.58 -9.85 4.88
CA GLN A 199 -51.41 -8.49 4.36
C GLN A 199 -50.12 -7.82 4.87
N LEU A 200 -49.77 -8.02 6.15
CA LEU A 200 -48.51 -7.52 6.71
C LEU A 200 -47.29 -8.18 6.06
N ARG A 201 -47.34 -9.49 5.79
CA ARG A 201 -46.26 -10.20 5.10
C ARG A 201 -46.11 -9.71 3.67
N GLU A 202 -47.20 -9.50 2.94
CA GLU A 202 -47.15 -8.97 1.58
C GLU A 202 -46.55 -7.56 1.53
N ALA A 203 -46.96 -6.67 2.44
CA ALA A 203 -46.37 -5.34 2.56
C ALA A 203 -44.88 -5.38 2.95
N GLN A 204 -44.46 -6.33 3.79
CA GLN A 204 -43.05 -6.53 4.12
C GLN A 204 -42.24 -7.03 2.93
N VAL A 205 -42.78 -7.96 2.13
CA VAL A 205 -42.12 -8.47 0.92
C VAL A 205 -41.99 -7.35 -0.12
N GLN A 206 -43.02 -6.53 -0.33
CA GLN A 206 -42.95 -5.38 -1.24
C GLN A 206 -41.89 -4.36 -0.81
N ARG A 207 -41.85 -3.98 0.48
CA ARG A 207 -40.80 -3.09 1.00
C ARG A 207 -39.40 -3.69 0.88
N ALA A 208 -39.28 -5.01 1.10
CA ALA A 208 -38.00 -5.70 0.94
C ALA A 208 -37.54 -5.71 -0.53
N ALA A 209 -38.47 -5.86 -1.49
CA ALA A 209 -38.18 -5.78 -2.91
C ALA A 209 -37.73 -4.36 -3.32
N GLU A 210 -38.42 -3.31 -2.88
CA GLU A 210 -38.02 -1.92 -3.15
C GLU A 210 -36.64 -1.58 -2.58
N ILE A 211 -36.32 -2.09 -1.38
CA ILE A 211 -34.99 -1.91 -0.79
C ILE A 211 -33.93 -2.67 -1.58
N ALA A 212 -34.24 -3.89 -2.04
CA ALA A 212 -33.33 -4.69 -2.85
C ALA A 212 -33.00 -3.99 -4.18
N ASP A 213 -34.00 -3.44 -4.87
CA ASP A 213 -33.80 -2.71 -6.13
C ASP A 213 -32.90 -1.48 -5.93
N ARG A 214 -33.14 -0.68 -4.88
CA ARG A 214 -32.27 0.46 -4.55
C ARG A 214 -30.83 0.05 -4.22
N ILE A 215 -30.65 -1.12 -3.58
CA ILE A 215 -29.31 -1.65 -3.31
C ILE A 215 -28.62 -2.04 -4.62
N VAL A 216 -29.34 -2.62 -5.59
CA VAL A 216 -28.77 -2.96 -6.90
C VAL A 216 -28.35 -1.68 -7.64
N ASP A 217 -29.20 -0.65 -7.68
CA ASP A 217 -28.87 0.63 -8.33
C ASP A 217 -27.66 1.31 -7.69
N THR A 218 -27.59 1.31 -6.35
CA THR A 218 -26.44 1.87 -5.63
C THR A 218 -25.16 1.06 -5.85
N GLN A 219 -25.25 -0.27 -5.95
CA GLN A 219 -24.09 -1.09 -6.31
C GLN A 219 -23.65 -0.83 -7.75
N GLN A 220 -24.57 -0.70 -8.68
CA GLN A 220 -24.24 -0.43 -10.08
C GLN A 220 -23.54 0.93 -10.26
N THR A 221 -24.06 1.98 -9.63
CA THR A 221 -23.42 3.31 -9.64
C THR A 221 -22.04 3.29 -8.99
N VAL A 222 -21.82 2.53 -7.92
CA VAL A 222 -20.50 2.35 -7.31
C VAL A 222 -19.54 1.60 -8.23
N ILE A 223 -20.02 0.57 -8.94
CA ILE A 223 -19.21 -0.17 -9.91
C ILE A 223 -18.80 0.75 -11.06
N GLU A 224 -19.74 1.50 -11.65
CA GLU A 224 -19.47 2.46 -12.73
C GLU A 224 -18.49 3.56 -12.29
N ALA A 225 -18.67 4.11 -11.09
CA ALA A 225 -17.75 5.10 -10.53
C ALA A 225 -16.34 4.51 -10.30
N SER A 226 -16.26 3.26 -9.84
CA SER A 226 -14.98 2.58 -9.62
C SER A 226 -14.27 2.27 -10.94
N ALA A 227 -15.00 1.91 -12.00
CA ALA A 227 -14.45 1.68 -13.34
C ALA A 227 -13.91 2.98 -13.94
N ALA A 228 -14.66 4.08 -13.85
CA ALA A 228 -14.21 5.39 -14.31
C ALA A 228 -12.98 5.89 -13.53
N ALA A 229 -12.90 5.61 -12.22
CA ALA A 229 -11.72 5.93 -11.41
C ALA A 229 -10.50 5.08 -11.82
N GLN A 230 -10.69 3.81 -12.15
CA GLN A 230 -9.62 2.95 -12.65
C GLN A 230 -9.10 3.41 -14.01
N GLU A 231 -9.98 3.81 -14.93
CA GLU A 231 -9.59 4.33 -16.25
C GLU A 231 -8.75 5.62 -16.12
N ARG A 232 -9.19 6.58 -15.28
CA ARG A 232 -8.40 7.80 -15.01
C ARG A 232 -7.03 7.49 -14.39
N ASN A 233 -6.96 6.50 -13.50
CA ASN A 233 -5.70 6.07 -12.93
C ASN A 233 -4.78 5.39 -13.96
N ALA A 234 -5.35 4.65 -14.91
CA ALA A 234 -4.60 4.04 -16.00
C ALA A 234 -4.03 5.11 -16.95
N GLU A 235 -4.86 6.09 -17.36
CA GLU A 235 -4.41 7.22 -18.17
C GLU A 235 -3.31 8.04 -17.48
N ALA A 236 -3.46 8.31 -16.17
CA ALA A 236 -2.45 9.02 -15.40
C ALA A 236 -1.10 8.27 -15.37
N ARG A 237 -1.14 6.94 -15.25
CA ARG A 237 0.06 6.09 -15.32
C ARG A 237 0.69 6.11 -16.71
N GLU A 238 -0.13 6.05 -17.76
CA GLU A 238 0.37 6.10 -19.14
C GLU A 238 1.03 7.44 -19.44
N ARG A 239 0.43 8.56 -19.01
CA ARG A 239 1.03 9.90 -19.13
C ARG A 239 2.35 9.99 -18.37
N ALA A 240 2.41 9.47 -17.14
CA ALA A 240 3.64 9.46 -16.36
C ALA A 240 4.76 8.64 -17.04
N LEU A 241 4.42 7.49 -17.65
CA LEU A 241 5.37 6.68 -18.41
C LEU A 241 5.85 7.39 -19.69
N MET A 242 4.94 8.04 -20.41
CA MET A 242 5.28 8.81 -21.60
C MET A 242 6.21 9.99 -21.26
N GLU A 243 5.92 10.71 -20.18
CA GLU A 243 6.81 11.77 -19.68
C GLU A 243 8.19 11.24 -19.28
N SER A 244 8.26 10.08 -18.62
CA SER A 244 9.55 9.46 -18.28
C SER A 244 10.38 9.15 -19.52
N ARG A 245 9.76 8.58 -20.55
CA ARG A 245 10.43 8.29 -21.84
C ARG A 245 10.92 9.55 -22.52
N MET A 246 10.10 10.61 -22.56
CA MET A 246 10.49 11.90 -23.12
C MET A 246 11.69 12.52 -22.38
N ARG A 247 11.75 12.39 -21.05
CA ARG A 247 12.90 12.84 -20.26
C ARG A 247 14.14 12.02 -20.57
N GLU A 248 14.03 10.70 -20.63
CA GLU A 248 15.14 9.82 -20.99
C GLU A 248 15.71 10.12 -22.37
N ASP A 249 14.84 10.31 -23.37
CA ASP A 249 15.26 10.66 -24.73
C ASP A 249 15.93 12.04 -24.78
N LYS A 250 15.41 13.01 -24.02
CA LYS A 250 16.08 14.31 -23.86
C LYS A 250 17.47 14.17 -23.25
N TYR A 251 17.63 13.38 -22.19
CA TYR A 251 18.93 13.13 -21.58
C TYR A 251 19.90 12.42 -22.53
N ARG A 252 19.40 11.48 -23.34
CA ARG A 252 20.20 10.81 -24.38
C ARG A 252 20.69 11.80 -25.42
N LEU A 253 19.82 12.68 -25.90
CA LEU A 253 20.17 13.70 -26.88
C LEU A 253 21.20 14.70 -26.31
N ASP A 254 20.98 15.19 -25.08
CA ASP A 254 21.92 16.10 -24.41
C ASP A 254 23.29 15.46 -24.19
N ASN A 255 23.33 14.16 -23.84
CA ASN A 255 24.57 13.42 -23.70
C ASN A 255 25.30 13.22 -25.03
N ALA A 256 24.57 12.88 -26.09
CA ALA A 256 25.13 12.76 -27.44
C ALA A 256 25.74 14.09 -27.91
N TYR A 257 25.03 15.20 -27.68
CA TYR A 257 25.51 16.53 -28.01
C TYR A 257 26.78 16.92 -27.24
N ARG A 258 26.85 16.63 -25.94
CA ARG A 258 28.07 16.84 -25.14
C ARG A 258 29.24 15.98 -25.64
N GLN A 259 28.97 14.75 -26.03
CA GLN A 259 30.00 13.86 -26.57
C GLN A 259 30.53 14.38 -27.90
N GLU A 260 29.67 14.88 -28.77
CA GLU A 260 30.06 15.49 -30.05
C GLU A 260 30.91 16.76 -29.83
N GLN A 261 30.54 17.61 -28.86
CA GLN A 261 31.36 18.77 -28.50
C GLN A 261 32.75 18.37 -27.98
N GLN A 262 32.84 17.33 -27.15
CA GLN A 262 34.12 16.83 -26.67
C GLN A 262 34.97 16.24 -27.80
N ALA A 263 34.36 15.52 -28.74
CA ALA A 263 35.04 15.00 -29.92
C ALA A 263 35.58 16.13 -30.80
N ALA A 264 34.78 17.16 -31.08
CA ALA A 264 35.20 18.32 -31.85
C ALA A 264 36.39 19.07 -31.18
N GLN A 265 36.36 19.24 -29.86
CA GLN A 265 37.48 19.83 -29.12
C GLN A 265 38.74 18.94 -29.17
N ALA A 266 38.58 17.62 -29.08
CA ALA A 266 39.70 16.69 -29.18
C ALA A 266 40.34 16.73 -30.58
N GLU A 267 39.54 16.83 -31.64
CA GLU A 267 40.02 16.98 -33.02
C GLU A 267 40.79 18.30 -33.21
N GLN A 268 40.30 19.41 -32.68
CA GLN A 268 41.03 20.69 -32.71
C GLN A 268 42.40 20.58 -32.03
N ARG A 269 42.46 19.90 -30.87
CA ARG A 269 43.74 19.65 -30.19
C ARG A 269 44.68 18.77 -31.02
N ARG A 270 44.16 17.73 -31.68
CA ARG A 270 44.95 16.87 -32.58
C ARG A 270 45.54 17.68 -33.73
N GLN A 271 44.74 18.53 -34.37
CA GLN A 271 45.22 19.42 -35.44
C GLN A 271 46.30 20.39 -34.95
N GLN A 272 46.15 20.97 -33.75
CA GLN A 272 47.20 21.83 -33.15
C GLN A 272 48.48 21.05 -32.86
N MET A 273 48.37 19.82 -32.38
CA MET A 273 49.52 18.93 -32.14
C MET A 273 50.22 18.56 -33.45
N GLU A 274 49.48 18.30 -34.51
CA GLU A 274 50.04 18.03 -35.85
C GLU A 274 50.75 19.26 -36.43
N GLN A 275 50.13 20.44 -36.34
CA GLN A 275 50.77 21.68 -36.79
C GLN A 275 52.05 21.99 -36.02
N SER A 276 52.03 21.85 -34.69
CA SER A 276 53.23 22.07 -33.86
C SER A 276 54.31 21.02 -34.15
N ARG A 277 53.93 19.77 -34.44
CA ARG A 277 54.85 18.73 -34.89
C ARG A 277 55.48 19.07 -36.24
N LEU A 278 54.69 19.48 -37.23
CA LEU A 278 55.20 19.88 -38.54
C LEU A 278 56.15 21.09 -38.42
N GLN A 279 55.81 22.08 -37.59
CA GLN A 279 56.68 23.22 -37.30
C GLN A 279 57.99 22.80 -36.59
N ALA A 280 57.94 21.81 -35.70
CA ALA A 280 59.13 21.28 -35.07
C ALA A 280 60.01 20.51 -36.08
N GLU A 281 59.40 19.76 -37.00
CA GLU A 281 60.11 19.05 -38.06
C GLU A 281 60.74 20.01 -39.08
N THR A 282 60.07 21.10 -39.47
CA THR A 282 60.68 22.12 -40.34
C THR A 282 61.85 22.80 -39.65
N ARG A 283 61.70 23.20 -38.38
CA ARG A 283 62.80 23.77 -37.59
C ARG A 283 64.00 22.81 -37.47
N ARG A 284 63.74 21.50 -37.32
CA ARG A 284 64.80 20.48 -37.33
C ARG A 284 65.51 20.41 -38.66
N LYS A 285 64.78 20.36 -39.78
CA LYS A 285 65.37 20.36 -41.13
C LYS A 285 66.17 21.62 -41.41
N ASP A 286 65.68 22.79 -41.00
CA ASP A 286 66.38 24.07 -41.14
C ASP A 286 67.68 24.08 -40.30
N ALA A 287 67.64 23.54 -39.08
CA ALA A 287 68.82 23.40 -38.24
C ALA A 287 69.84 22.41 -38.82
N GLU A 288 69.38 21.28 -39.37
CA GLU A 288 70.22 20.29 -40.07
C GLU A 288 70.85 20.89 -41.33
N ALA A 289 70.09 21.64 -42.14
CA ALA A 289 70.60 22.33 -43.33
C ALA A 289 71.63 23.40 -42.96
N ALA A 290 71.38 24.18 -41.90
CA ALA A 290 72.34 25.16 -41.38
C ALA A 290 73.61 24.49 -40.86
N ALA A 291 73.49 23.34 -40.18
CA ALA A 291 74.63 22.56 -39.73
C ALA A 291 75.43 21.98 -40.92
N ALA A 292 74.76 21.44 -41.94
CA ALA A 292 75.39 20.94 -43.16
C ALA A 292 76.13 22.07 -43.91
N MET A 293 75.52 23.24 -44.08
CA MET A 293 76.19 24.40 -44.67
C MET A 293 77.42 24.83 -43.88
N ARG A 294 77.37 24.79 -42.54
CA ARG A 294 78.54 25.06 -41.69
C ARG A 294 79.66 24.04 -41.95
N THR A 295 79.33 22.75 -42.06
CA THR A 295 80.34 21.71 -42.35
C THR A 295 80.97 21.85 -43.74
N VAL A 296 80.17 22.09 -44.79
CA VAL A 296 80.67 22.32 -46.16
C VAL A 296 81.58 23.55 -46.19
N ARG A 297 81.18 24.63 -45.51
CA ARG A 297 81.98 25.85 -45.45
C ARG A 297 83.30 25.63 -44.69
N GLN A 298 83.29 24.88 -43.60
CA GLN A 298 84.50 24.50 -42.87
C GLN A 298 85.45 23.65 -43.73
N GLN A 299 84.92 22.69 -44.50
CA GLN A 299 85.71 21.92 -45.46
C GLN A 299 86.33 22.81 -46.54
N ALA A 300 85.56 23.73 -47.13
CA ALA A 300 86.09 24.68 -48.11
C ALA A 300 87.23 25.56 -47.55
N ILE A 301 87.13 25.99 -46.27
CA ILE A 301 88.20 26.71 -45.58
C ILE A 301 89.43 25.80 -45.41
N GLN A 302 89.25 24.55 -45.00
CA GLN A 302 90.35 23.58 -44.85
C GLN A 302 91.05 23.31 -46.19
N ASP A 303 90.29 23.11 -47.27
CA ASP A 303 90.82 22.89 -48.62
C ASP A 303 91.56 24.11 -49.18
N ALA A 304 91.09 25.33 -48.89
CA ALA A 304 91.79 26.56 -49.26
C ALA A 304 93.13 26.71 -48.51
N ILE A 305 93.16 26.34 -47.23
CA ILE A 305 94.40 26.29 -46.43
C ILE A 305 95.36 25.25 -46.99
N ALA A 306 94.87 24.04 -47.31
CA ALA A 306 95.68 22.95 -47.85
C ALA A 306 96.33 23.30 -49.20
N ARG A 307 95.66 24.12 -50.03
CA ARG A 307 96.19 24.65 -51.30
C ARG A 307 97.16 25.83 -51.14
N GLY A 308 97.45 26.27 -49.91
CA GLY A 308 98.38 27.36 -49.62
C GLY A 308 97.82 28.77 -49.85
N ASN A 309 96.54 28.92 -50.23
CA ASN A 309 95.94 30.22 -50.56
C ASN A 309 95.38 30.95 -49.32
N HIS A 310 96.28 31.49 -48.50
CA HIS A 310 95.94 32.08 -47.19
C HIS A 310 94.97 33.27 -47.26
N ASN A 311 95.03 34.06 -48.33
CA ASN A 311 94.12 35.20 -48.54
C ASN A 311 92.67 34.75 -48.78
N GLU A 312 92.48 33.62 -49.46
CA GLU A 312 91.16 33.04 -49.71
C GLU A 312 90.55 32.47 -48.43
N ALA A 313 91.35 31.77 -47.62
CA ALA A 313 90.92 31.26 -46.31
C ALA A 313 90.51 32.39 -45.35
N GLN A 314 91.23 33.52 -45.33
CA GLN A 314 90.88 34.67 -44.50
C GLN A 314 89.56 35.33 -44.95
N ARG A 315 89.31 35.45 -46.26
CA ARG A 315 88.03 35.96 -46.78
C ARG A 315 86.86 35.08 -46.39
N LEU A 316 87.01 33.75 -46.50
CA LEU A 316 85.96 32.80 -46.11
C LEU A 316 85.66 32.81 -44.61
N ARG A 317 86.67 33.03 -43.75
CA ARG A 317 86.49 33.24 -42.30
C ARG A 317 85.85 34.57 -41.96
N ALA A 318 86.22 35.65 -42.65
CA ALA A 318 85.64 36.97 -42.42
C ALA A 318 84.14 37.00 -42.71
N GLN A 319 83.67 36.25 -43.70
CA GLN A 319 82.24 36.10 -44.00
C GLN A 319 81.47 35.16 -43.04
N GLN A 320 82.11 34.64 -41.98
CA GLN A 320 81.49 33.79 -40.95
C GLN A 320 80.94 34.61 -39.77
N TYR A 321 81.45 35.83 -39.58
CA TYR A 321 81.05 36.77 -38.55
C TYR A 321 80.15 37.86 -39.14
#